data_AF-A0AAX0XMM8-F1
#
_entry.id   AF-A0AAX0XMM8-F1
#
_cell.length_a   1.000
_cell.length_b   1.000
_cell.length_c   1.000
_cell.angle_alpha   90.00
_cell.angle_beta   90.00
_cell.angle_gamma   90.00
#
_symmetry.space_group_name_H-M   'P 1'
#
loop_
_entity.id
_entity.type
_entity.pdbx_description
1 polymer ?
#
loop_
_entity_poly.entity_id
_entity_poly.type
_entity_poly.pdbx_seq_one_letter_code
_entity_poly.pdbx_strand_id
1 'polypeptide(L)'
;MELLTDADDEGGLIELVGKPVSLNGAMVTYSNGSVYFEPKFSAPTSPGLSISQQDDGTIEVANGEQVLLSTDMYHSITIKHEQPLAQGKAVLLELNTGGVACPVLYQLAVIRSDALPLLTPTFGTCSDLGKLKHDTNGFTLALPGNPAETWAWDSRTLTLHK
;
A
#
# COMPACT_ATOMS: atom_id res chain seq x y z
N MET A 1 24.04 4.77 -7.15
CA MET A 1 22.79 4.80 -7.93
C MET A 1 22.58 6.25 -8.29
N GLU A 2 22.96 6.65 -9.49
CA GLU A 2 22.69 7.98 -10.01
C GLU A 2 21.26 8.00 -10.52
N LEU A 3 20.49 9.02 -10.11
CA LEU A 3 19.17 9.30 -10.66
C LEU A 3 19.38 9.83 -12.08
N LEU A 4 19.40 8.92 -13.05
CA LEU A 4 19.33 9.30 -14.46
C LEU A 4 17.87 9.62 -14.75
N THR A 5 17.55 10.91 -14.84
CA THR A 5 16.29 11.39 -15.42
C THR A 5 16.27 11.00 -16.89
N ASP A 6 15.16 10.43 -17.35
CA ASP A 6 14.98 10.13 -18.77
C ASP A 6 14.97 11.46 -19.55
N ALA A 7 15.61 11.50 -20.72
CA ALA A 7 15.77 12.73 -21.49
C ALA A 7 14.42 13.30 -21.98
N ASP A 8 13.40 12.44 -22.05
CA ASP A 8 12.04 12.82 -22.40
C ASP A 8 11.29 13.56 -21.27
N ASP A 9 11.72 13.43 -20.00
CA ASP A 9 11.15 14.16 -18.85
C ASP A 9 11.69 15.60 -18.72
N GLU A 10 12.84 15.91 -19.33
CA GLU A 10 13.45 17.25 -19.24
C GLU A 10 12.60 18.34 -19.90
N GLY A 11 11.93 18.00 -21.01
CA GLY A 11 11.07 18.93 -21.74
C GLY A 11 9.90 19.44 -20.91
N GLY A 12 9.25 18.54 -20.16
CA GLY A 12 8.14 18.90 -19.26
C GLY A 12 8.60 19.73 -18.06
N LEU A 13 9.81 19.48 -17.55
CA LEU A 13 10.39 20.21 -16.42
C LEU A 13 10.76 21.65 -16.78
N ILE A 14 11.28 21.89 -17.99
CA ILE A 14 11.58 23.25 -18.48
C ILE A 14 10.29 24.10 -18.55
N GLU A 15 9.16 23.50 -18.94
CA GLU A 15 7.87 24.19 -18.99
C GLU A 15 7.30 24.57 -17.61
N LEU A 16 7.86 24.02 -16.52
CA LEU A 16 7.47 24.37 -15.16
C LEU A 16 8.30 25.54 -14.60
N VAL A 17 9.41 25.91 -15.25
CA VAL A 17 10.27 27.02 -14.83
C VAL A 17 9.50 28.33 -14.92
N GLY A 18 9.43 29.06 -13.80
CA GLY A 18 8.74 30.35 -13.71
C GLY A 18 7.22 30.25 -13.53
N LYS A 19 6.63 29.05 -13.54
CA LYS A 19 5.21 28.88 -13.16
C LYS A 19 5.06 29.09 -11.65
N PRO A 20 4.10 29.90 -11.19
CA PRO A 20 3.86 30.10 -9.77
C PRO A 20 3.33 28.81 -9.14
N VAL A 21 3.97 28.37 -8.06
CA VAL A 21 3.51 27.24 -7.23
C VAL A 21 2.88 27.80 -5.97
N SER A 22 1.72 27.28 -5.58
CA SER A 22 1.07 27.62 -4.32
C SER A 22 1.32 26.53 -3.29
N LEU A 23 1.86 26.92 -2.12
CA LEU A 23 2.04 26.04 -0.97
C LEU A 23 1.02 26.41 0.10
N ASN A 24 0.26 25.44 0.58
CA ASN A 24 -0.59 25.61 1.76
C ASN A 24 0.28 25.56 3.01
N GLY A 25 -0.02 26.36 4.02
CA GLY A 25 0.78 26.43 5.26
C GLY A 25 0.43 27.62 6.12
N ALA A 26 1.25 27.87 7.14
CA ALA A 26 1.13 29.03 8.02
C ALA A 26 2.51 29.64 8.30
N MET A 27 2.54 30.96 8.53
CA MET A 27 3.72 31.61 9.11
C MET A 27 3.75 31.33 10.61
N VAL A 28 4.83 30.70 11.10
CA VAL A 28 5.01 30.31 12.48
C VAL A 28 6.11 31.14 13.12
N THR A 29 5.81 31.74 14.27
CA THR A 29 6.78 32.50 15.06
C THR A 29 7.34 31.62 16.17
N TYR A 30 8.66 31.45 16.19
CA TYR A 30 9.35 30.65 17.20
C TYR A 30 9.70 31.50 18.43
N SER A 31 10.06 30.83 19.53
CA SER A 31 10.38 31.48 20.81
C SER A 31 11.54 32.49 20.74
N ASN A 32 12.41 32.37 19.74
CA ASN A 32 13.50 33.32 19.46
C ASN A 32 13.06 34.54 18.61
N GLY A 33 11.77 34.69 18.32
CA GLY A 33 11.22 35.77 17.50
C GLY A 33 11.38 35.60 15.98
N SER A 34 12.02 34.53 15.52
CA SER A 34 12.11 34.23 14.09
C SER A 34 10.75 33.77 13.54
N VAL A 35 10.46 34.13 12.28
CA VAL A 35 9.23 33.71 11.59
C VAL A 35 9.61 32.90 10.36
N TYR A 36 9.09 31.68 10.27
CA TYR A 36 9.26 30.82 9.10
C TYR A 36 7.92 30.34 8.57
N PHE A 37 7.83 30.11 7.27
CA PHE A 37 6.69 29.44 6.67
C PHE A 37 6.79 27.94 6.96
N GLU A 38 5.79 27.39 7.65
CA GLU A 38 5.61 25.95 7.81
C GLU A 38 4.60 25.45 6.77
N PRO A 39 5.04 24.70 5.75
CA PRO A 39 4.15 24.11 4.78
C PRO A 39 3.26 23.04 5.46
N LYS A 40 1.97 23.08 5.15
CA LYS A 40 1.01 22.04 5.50
C LYS A 40 0.87 21.10 4.32
N PHE A 41 1.49 19.93 4.43
CA PHE A 41 1.29 18.86 3.47
C PHE A 41 -0.02 18.13 3.79
N SER A 42 -0.98 18.18 2.87
CA SER A 42 -2.07 17.21 2.87
C SER A 42 -1.47 15.85 2.48
N ALA A 43 -1.79 14.79 3.23
CA ALA A 43 -1.52 13.44 2.74
C ALA A 43 -2.12 13.34 1.33
N PRO A 44 -1.35 12.87 0.33
CA PRO A 44 -1.92 12.66 -1.00
C PRO A 44 -3.14 11.76 -0.83
N THR A 45 -4.25 12.13 -1.47
CA THR A 45 -5.42 11.24 -1.53
C THR A 45 -4.97 9.99 -2.28
N SER A 46 -4.62 8.93 -1.56
CA SER A 46 -4.35 7.65 -2.19
C SER A 46 -5.62 7.25 -2.94
N PRO A 47 -5.53 6.88 -4.22
CA PRO A 47 -6.67 6.31 -4.93
C PRO A 47 -7.31 5.18 -4.12
N GLY A 48 -8.61 4.97 -4.30
CA GLY A 48 -9.27 3.78 -3.75
C GLY A 48 -8.67 2.50 -4.35
N LEU A 49 -8.61 1.43 -3.56
CA LEU A 49 -8.37 0.11 -4.16
C LEU A 49 -9.64 -0.35 -4.86
N SER A 50 -9.50 -0.93 -6.04
CA SER A 50 -10.56 -1.65 -6.73
C SER A 50 -10.15 -3.10 -6.94
N ILE A 51 -11.14 -3.98 -6.86
CA ILE A 51 -11.02 -5.39 -7.23
C ILE A 51 -12.10 -5.64 -8.27
N SER A 52 -11.71 -6.05 -9.47
CA SER A 52 -12.62 -6.34 -10.57
C SER A 52 -12.34 -7.70 -11.17
N GLN A 53 -13.41 -8.42 -11.52
CA GLN A 53 -13.30 -9.64 -12.30
C GLN A 53 -13.50 -9.30 -13.78
N GLN A 54 -12.59 -9.76 -14.61
CA GLN A 54 -12.59 -9.58 -16.05
C GLN A 54 -13.40 -10.69 -16.73
N ASP A 55 -13.80 -10.46 -17.98
CA ASP A 55 -14.63 -11.40 -18.76
C ASP A 55 -13.94 -12.76 -19.00
N ASP A 56 -12.60 -12.79 -19.00
CA ASP A 56 -11.79 -14.00 -19.16
C ASP A 56 -11.60 -14.79 -17.85
N GLY A 57 -12.19 -14.32 -16.74
CA GLY A 57 -12.09 -14.92 -15.42
C GLY A 57 -10.93 -14.40 -14.56
N THR A 58 -10.05 -13.55 -15.11
CA THR A 58 -8.96 -12.92 -14.38
C THR A 58 -9.50 -11.94 -13.33
N ILE A 59 -8.88 -11.91 -12.15
CA ILE A 59 -9.13 -10.92 -11.11
C ILE A 59 -8.01 -9.89 -11.13
N GLU A 60 -8.39 -8.62 -11.24
CA GLU A 60 -7.47 -7.48 -11.16
C GLU A 60 -7.68 -6.72 -9.85
N VAL A 61 -6.58 -6.46 -9.16
CA VAL A 61 -6.51 -5.54 -8.02
C VAL A 61 -5.76 -4.30 -8.48
N ALA A 62 -6.41 -3.14 -8.42
CA ALA A 62 -5.83 -1.88 -8.86
C ALA A 62 -5.90 -0.78 -7.79
N ASN A 63 -5.00 0.17 -7.87
CA ASN A 63 -5.00 1.40 -7.09
C ASN A 63 -5.06 2.61 -8.04
N GLY A 64 -6.27 3.10 -8.28
CA GLY A 64 -6.53 4.03 -9.38
C GLY A 64 -6.32 3.33 -10.73
N GLU A 65 -5.52 3.91 -11.61
CA GLU A 65 -5.21 3.34 -12.92
C GLU A 65 -4.10 2.28 -12.87
N GLN A 66 -3.42 2.13 -11.73
CA GLN A 66 -2.31 1.18 -11.59
C GLN A 66 -2.82 -0.20 -11.17
N VAL A 67 -2.68 -1.19 -12.05
CA VAL A 67 -2.89 -2.61 -11.72
C VAL A 67 -1.74 -3.12 -10.85
N LEU A 68 -2.06 -3.61 -9.66
CA LEU A 68 -1.12 -4.15 -8.67
C LEU A 68 -0.95 -5.67 -8.82
N LEU A 69 -2.04 -6.35 -9.13
CA LEU A 69 -2.11 -7.80 -9.30
C LEU A 69 -3.15 -8.11 -10.37
N SER A 70 -2.82 -9.02 -11.28
CA SER A 70 -3.74 -9.59 -12.28
C SER A 70 -3.52 -11.10 -12.27
N THR A 71 -4.57 -11.88 -11.95
CA THR A 71 -4.44 -13.33 -11.73
C THR A 71 -5.76 -14.08 -11.91
N ASP A 72 -5.70 -15.28 -12.47
CA ASP A 72 -6.80 -16.25 -12.60
C ASP A 72 -6.69 -17.40 -11.59
N MET A 73 -5.72 -17.37 -10.67
CA MET A 73 -5.41 -18.47 -9.76
C MET A 73 -6.36 -18.59 -8.56
N TYR A 74 -7.10 -17.53 -8.25
CA TYR A 74 -7.95 -17.45 -7.07
C TYR A 74 -9.42 -17.39 -7.48
N HIS A 75 -10.27 -18.00 -6.65
CA HIS A 75 -11.72 -17.91 -6.81
C HIS A 75 -12.23 -16.48 -6.55
N SER A 76 -11.67 -15.80 -5.55
CA SER A 76 -11.95 -14.39 -5.27
C SER A 76 -10.83 -13.75 -4.46
N ILE A 77 -10.69 -12.43 -4.57
CA ILE A 77 -9.77 -11.64 -3.74
C ILE A 77 -10.60 -10.61 -2.97
N THR A 78 -10.33 -10.45 -1.68
CA THR A 78 -10.98 -9.45 -0.84
C THR A 78 -9.95 -8.65 -0.04
N ILE A 79 -10.32 -7.43 0.36
CA ILE A 79 -9.51 -6.60 1.23
C ILE A 79 -9.80 -7.00 2.68
N LYS A 80 -8.81 -7.57 3.36
CA LYS A 80 -8.94 -7.95 4.78
C LYS A 80 -8.72 -6.75 5.70
N HIS A 81 -7.75 -5.90 5.37
CA HIS A 81 -7.38 -4.73 6.16
C HIS A 81 -6.67 -3.68 5.32
N GLU A 82 -6.96 -2.41 5.57
CA GLU A 82 -6.19 -1.28 5.05
C GLU A 82 -5.56 -0.52 6.22
N GLN A 83 -4.23 -0.38 6.18
CA GLN A 83 -3.50 0.48 7.08
C GLN A 83 -3.10 1.78 6.35
N PRO A 84 -3.53 2.95 6.84
CA PRO A 84 -2.97 4.22 6.41
C PRO A 84 -1.47 4.32 6.73
N LEU A 85 -0.69 4.82 5.77
CA LEU A 85 0.72 5.20 5.94
C LEU A 85 0.86 6.70 5.74
N ALA A 86 1.95 7.29 6.24
CA ALA A 86 2.22 8.72 6.05
C ALA A 86 2.25 9.14 4.56
N GLN A 87 2.64 8.24 3.67
CA GLN A 87 2.77 8.49 2.23
C GLN A 87 2.03 7.45 1.38
N GLY A 88 0.93 6.88 1.90
CA GLY A 88 0.15 5.90 1.15
C GLY A 88 -0.61 4.95 2.06
N LYS A 89 -0.59 3.66 1.74
CA LYS A 89 -1.30 2.62 2.51
C LYS A 89 -0.67 1.25 2.35
N ALA A 90 -0.86 0.40 3.35
CA ALA A 90 -0.63 -1.04 3.23
C ALA A 90 -1.97 -1.77 3.25
N VAL A 91 -2.13 -2.75 2.38
CA VAL A 91 -3.37 -3.50 2.20
C VAL A 91 -3.09 -4.98 2.35
N LEU A 92 -3.73 -5.60 3.33
CA LEU A 92 -3.75 -7.04 3.48
C LEU A 92 -4.90 -7.60 2.62
N LEU A 93 -4.53 -8.38 1.60
CA LEU A 93 -5.45 -9.10 0.73
C LEU A 93 -5.68 -10.51 1.27
N GLU A 94 -6.93 -10.96 1.21
CA GLU A 94 -7.33 -12.34 1.42
C GLU A 94 -7.59 -12.99 0.05
N LEU A 95 -6.83 -14.04 -0.25
CA LEU A 95 -6.82 -14.74 -1.52
C LEU A 95 -7.58 -16.06 -1.35
N ASN A 96 -8.83 -16.10 -1.79
CA ASN A 96 -9.69 -17.28 -1.68
C ASN A 96 -9.39 -18.24 -2.83
N THR A 97 -8.93 -19.46 -2.54
CA THR A 97 -8.60 -20.43 -3.60
C THR A 97 -9.81 -21.20 -4.11
N GLY A 98 -10.92 -21.21 -3.35
CA GLY A 98 -12.09 -22.05 -3.62
C GLY A 98 -11.90 -23.54 -3.26
N GLY A 99 -10.70 -23.94 -2.84
CA GLY A 99 -10.38 -25.31 -2.45
C GLY A 99 -10.59 -25.56 -0.95
N VAL A 100 -11.13 -26.73 -0.60
CA VAL A 100 -11.32 -27.12 0.81
C VAL A 100 -10.00 -27.40 1.55
N ALA A 101 -8.96 -27.81 0.83
CA ALA A 101 -7.65 -28.10 1.40
C ALA A 101 -6.83 -26.83 1.70
N CYS A 102 -7.11 -25.75 0.97
CA CYS A 102 -6.43 -24.47 1.17
C CYS A 102 -7.37 -23.29 0.94
N PRO A 103 -8.40 -23.10 1.76
CA PRO A 103 -9.44 -22.10 1.51
C PRO A 103 -8.89 -20.69 1.24
N VAL A 104 -7.90 -20.27 2.04
CA VAL A 104 -7.42 -18.88 2.05
C VAL A 104 -5.89 -18.81 2.19
N LEU A 105 -5.29 -17.93 1.39
CA LEU A 105 -3.94 -17.39 1.56
C LEU A 105 -4.01 -15.87 1.73
N TYR A 106 -2.90 -15.26 2.13
CA TYR A 106 -2.80 -13.82 2.34
C TYR A 106 -1.67 -13.22 1.53
N GLN A 107 -1.80 -11.95 1.17
CA GLN A 107 -0.75 -11.19 0.51
C GLN A 107 -0.81 -9.73 0.97
N LEU A 108 0.35 -9.12 1.17
CA LEU A 108 0.43 -7.71 1.58
C LEU A 108 0.87 -6.88 0.38
N ALA A 109 0.09 -5.84 0.05
CA ALA A 109 0.46 -4.80 -0.89
C ALA A 109 0.81 -3.51 -0.12
N VAL A 110 1.98 -2.93 -0.36
CA VAL A 110 2.39 -1.63 0.19
C VAL A 110 2.45 -0.63 -0.96
N ILE A 111 1.58 0.37 -0.91
CA ILE A 111 1.41 1.37 -1.95
C ILE A 111 1.84 2.70 -1.37
N ARG A 112 2.81 3.35 -2.03
CA ARG A 112 3.35 4.63 -1.60
C ARG A 112 3.38 5.61 -2.76
N SER A 113 3.26 6.90 -2.45
CA SER A 113 3.37 7.96 -3.46
C SER A 113 4.80 8.20 -3.93
N ASP A 114 5.80 7.74 -3.17
CA ASP A 114 7.22 7.98 -3.42
C ASP A 114 8.00 6.72 -3.83
N ALA A 115 7.33 5.59 -4.01
CA ALA A 115 7.95 4.33 -4.39
C ALA A 115 6.99 3.45 -5.20
N LEU A 116 7.56 2.54 -6.01
CA LEU A 116 6.78 1.51 -6.70
C LEU A 116 6.03 0.64 -5.67
N PRO A 117 4.80 0.21 -5.98
CA PRO A 117 4.08 -0.70 -5.11
C PRO A 117 4.86 -1.99 -4.87
N LEU A 118 4.86 -2.44 -3.62
CA LEU A 118 5.49 -3.69 -3.21
C LEU A 118 4.39 -4.71 -2.90
N LEU A 119 4.44 -5.87 -3.55
CA LEU A 119 3.65 -7.02 -3.13
C LEU A 119 4.58 -8.04 -2.49
N THR A 120 4.20 -8.55 -1.32
CA THR A 120 4.89 -9.70 -0.73
C THR A 120 4.59 -10.96 -1.52
N PRO A 121 5.40 -12.03 -1.36
CA PRO A 121 4.93 -13.37 -1.65
C PRO A 121 3.63 -13.67 -0.90
N THR A 122 2.85 -14.63 -1.39
CA THR A 122 1.69 -15.13 -0.67
C THR A 122 2.14 -15.90 0.58
N PHE A 123 1.36 -15.80 1.65
CA PHE A 123 1.68 -16.40 2.93
C PHE A 123 0.44 -16.92 3.67
N GLY A 124 0.69 -17.74 4.69
CA GLY A 124 -0.33 -18.27 5.59
C GLY A 124 -0.42 -19.79 5.60
N THR A 125 -1.37 -20.30 6.40
CA THR A 125 -1.51 -21.73 6.72
C THR A 125 -2.67 -22.39 6.01
N CYS A 126 -3.12 -21.85 4.88
CA CYS A 126 -4.30 -22.37 4.19
C CYS A 126 -5.58 -22.31 5.06
N SER A 127 -5.71 -21.32 5.94
CA SER A 127 -6.86 -21.20 6.86
C SER A 127 -7.57 -19.85 6.73
N ASP A 128 -8.90 -19.93 6.64
CA ASP A 128 -9.84 -18.81 6.67
C ASP A 128 -10.18 -18.33 8.09
N LEU A 129 -9.71 -19.06 9.12
CA LEU A 129 -9.94 -18.74 10.54
C LEU A 129 -8.90 -17.77 11.12
N GLY A 130 -8.21 -17.02 10.25
CA GLY A 130 -7.20 -16.05 10.63
C GLY A 130 -7.75 -14.93 11.50
N LYS A 131 -7.09 -14.68 12.64
CA LYS A 131 -7.45 -13.62 13.59
C LYS A 131 -6.54 -12.42 13.43
N LEU A 132 -7.09 -11.34 12.89
CA LEU A 132 -6.39 -10.07 12.73
C LEU A 132 -6.52 -9.21 13.99
N LYS A 133 -5.41 -8.65 14.45
CA LYS A 133 -5.32 -7.54 15.39
C LYS A 133 -4.56 -6.41 14.72
N HIS A 134 -4.93 -5.16 14.97
CA HIS A 134 -4.25 -4.01 14.38
C HIS A 134 -4.21 -2.83 15.35
N ASP A 135 -3.26 -1.93 15.11
CA ASP A 135 -3.14 -0.64 15.77
C ASP A 135 -2.66 0.42 14.75
N THR A 136 -2.23 1.59 15.19
CA THR A 136 -1.78 2.66 14.29
C THR A 136 -0.45 2.35 13.59
N ASN A 137 0.35 1.45 14.14
CA ASN A 137 1.69 1.11 13.69
C ASN A 137 1.76 -0.22 12.94
N GLY A 138 0.66 -0.95 12.79
CA GLY A 138 0.69 -2.20 12.07
C GLY A 138 -0.46 -3.14 12.37
N PHE A 139 -0.26 -4.41 11.98
CA PHE A 139 -1.19 -5.49 12.26
C PHE A 139 -0.46 -6.79 12.58
N THR A 140 -1.17 -7.69 13.24
CA THR A 140 -0.78 -9.07 13.51
C THR A 140 -1.91 -9.99 13.09
N LEU A 141 -1.59 -11.01 12.29
CA LEU A 141 -2.49 -12.03 11.79
C LEU A 141 -2.08 -13.38 12.39
N ALA A 142 -2.86 -13.87 13.34
CA ALA A 142 -2.68 -15.20 13.91
C ALA A 142 -3.47 -16.23 13.10
N LEU A 143 -2.78 -17.19 12.52
CA LEU A 143 -3.33 -18.22 11.65
C LEU A 143 -3.26 -19.58 12.35
N PRO A 144 -4.40 -20.27 12.55
CA PRO A 144 -4.39 -21.61 13.08
C PRO A 144 -3.81 -22.59 12.06
N GLY A 145 -3.26 -23.70 12.53
CA GLY A 145 -2.64 -24.70 11.67
C GLY A 145 -1.70 -25.62 12.45
N ASN A 146 -1.04 -26.51 11.72
CA ASN A 146 0.05 -27.33 12.26
C ASN A 146 1.24 -27.30 11.29
N PRO A 147 2.24 -26.41 11.49
CA PRO A 147 2.32 -25.45 12.59
C PRO A 147 1.34 -24.28 12.43
N ALA A 148 0.94 -23.69 13.56
CA ALA A 148 0.27 -22.39 13.55
C ALA A 148 1.28 -21.28 13.25
N GLU A 149 0.83 -20.18 12.65
CA GLU A 149 1.70 -19.08 12.24
C GLU A 149 1.17 -17.74 12.76
N THR A 150 2.06 -16.79 13.01
CA THR A 150 1.68 -15.43 13.42
C THR A 150 2.44 -14.42 12.59
N TRP A 151 1.77 -13.79 11.64
CA TRP A 151 2.39 -12.82 10.76
C TRP A 151 2.19 -11.41 11.30
N ALA A 152 3.25 -10.63 11.44
CA ALA A 152 3.20 -9.27 11.93
C ALA A 152 3.84 -8.31 10.93
N TRP A 153 3.15 -7.21 10.67
CA TRP A 153 3.64 -6.12 9.83
C TRP A 153 3.80 -4.87 10.66
N ASP A 154 4.96 -4.22 10.55
CA ASP A 154 5.28 -2.96 11.23
C ASP A 154 5.43 -1.83 10.19
N SER A 155 4.61 -0.80 10.32
CA SER A 155 4.55 0.33 9.40
C SER A 155 5.75 1.28 9.52
N ARG A 156 6.48 1.23 10.65
CA ARG A 156 7.65 2.09 10.90
C ARG A 156 8.89 1.56 10.18
N THR A 157 9.01 0.24 10.10
CA THR A 157 10.11 -0.44 9.40
C THR A 157 9.73 -0.94 8.02
N LEU A 158 8.43 -0.96 7.69
CA LEU A 158 7.86 -1.51 6.46
C LEU A 158 8.22 -2.99 6.26
N THR A 159 8.25 -3.75 7.35
CA THR A 159 8.65 -5.17 7.33
C THR A 159 7.50 -6.08 7.75
N LEU A 160 7.30 -7.15 6.97
CA LEU A 160 6.47 -8.29 7.34
C LEU A 160 7.36 -9.40 7.89
N HIS A 161 6.99 -9.98 9.03
CA HIS A 161 7.67 -11.11 9.66
C HIS A 161 6.67 -12.16 10.15
N LYS A 162 7.16 -13.39 10.36
CA LYS A 162 6.44 -14.57 10.83
C LYS A 162 6.88 -14.94 12.25
#